data_AF-A0A8X6G8Z9-F1
#
_entry.id   AF-A0A8X6G8Z9-F1
#
_cell.length_a   1.000
_cell.length_b   1.000
_cell.length_c   1.000
_cell.angle_alpha   90.00
_cell.angle_beta   90.00
_cell.angle_gamma   90.00
#
_symmetry.space_group_name_H-M   'P 1'
#
loop_
_entity.id
_entity.type
_entity.pdbx_description
1 polymer ?
#
loop_
_entity_poly.entity_id
_entity_poly.type
_entity_poly.pdbx_seq_one_letter_code
_entity_poly.pdbx_strand_id
1 'polypeptide(L)'
;MNNNNKSKDRREEIEFRALVSKGHALLDREIIETFLSGAHDGVEASIIAERLMDRFKGIGRISSLEIDDLKTIEGVTDSTVTAILCLKEALKRVPREELKKGPVIGGNLEKLVEYLKACIGHLEHVFKLTRKELRSVL
;
A
#
# COMPACT_ATOMS: atom_id res chain seq x y z
N MET A 1 8.24 7.01 -31.64
CA MET A 1 6.86 7.16 -31.10
C MET A 1 6.97 7.93 -29.79
N ASN A 2 6.10 8.93 -29.59
CA ASN A 2 6.23 9.94 -28.53
C ASN A 2 5.83 9.33 -27.17
N ASN A 3 6.78 9.17 -26.23
CA ASN A 3 6.53 8.54 -24.92
C ASN A 3 5.42 9.23 -24.12
N ASN A 4 5.23 10.54 -24.33
CA ASN A 4 4.19 11.34 -23.68
C ASN A 4 2.76 10.93 -24.05
N ASN A 5 2.52 10.41 -25.26
CA ASN A 5 1.19 9.93 -25.63
C ASN A 5 0.88 8.58 -24.97
N LYS A 6 1.90 7.73 -24.78
CA LYS A 6 1.74 6.40 -24.17
C LYS A 6 1.46 6.49 -22.66
N SER A 7 2.12 7.39 -21.95
CA SER A 7 1.84 7.61 -20.51
C SER A 7 0.45 8.20 -20.29
N LYS A 8 0.02 9.11 -21.17
CA LYS A 8 -1.32 9.69 -21.13
C LYS A 8 -2.41 8.61 -21.33
N ASP A 9 -2.26 7.78 -22.36
CA ASP A 9 -3.19 6.68 -22.67
C ASP A 9 -3.29 5.66 -21.51
N ARG A 10 -2.15 5.28 -20.94
CA ARG A 10 -2.10 4.39 -19.76
C ARG A 10 -2.82 4.97 -18.55
N ARG A 11 -2.58 6.24 -18.24
CA ARG A 11 -3.22 6.91 -17.10
C ARG A 11 -4.73 6.96 -17.28
N GLU A 12 -5.19 7.30 -18.47
CA GLU A 12 -6.63 7.33 -18.81
C GLU A 12 -7.26 5.94 -18.67
N GLU A 13 -6.57 4.87 -19.07
CA GLU A 13 -7.04 3.49 -18.88
C GLU A 13 -7.16 3.10 -17.39
N ILE A 14 -6.15 3.44 -16.58
CA ILE A 14 -6.16 3.19 -15.14
C ILE A 14 -7.30 3.96 -14.47
N GLU A 15 -7.48 5.24 -14.79
CA GLU A 15 -8.55 6.07 -14.26
C GLU A 15 -9.93 5.52 -14.66
N PHE A 16 -10.12 5.13 -15.92
CA PHE A 16 -11.36 4.52 -16.39
C PHE A 16 -11.68 3.22 -15.63
N ARG A 17 -10.71 2.30 -15.51
CA ARG A 17 -10.89 1.05 -14.77
C ARG A 17 -11.17 1.30 -13.30
N ALA A 18 -10.48 2.26 -12.68
CA ALA A 18 -10.73 2.64 -11.29
C ALA A 18 -12.18 3.12 -11.10
N LEU A 19 -12.67 4.02 -11.96
CA LEU A 19 -14.00 4.60 -11.83
C LEU A 19 -15.10 3.57 -12.08
N VAL A 20 -14.98 2.75 -13.14
CA VAL A 20 -15.99 1.74 -13.48
C VAL A 20 -16.04 0.63 -12.44
N SER A 21 -14.89 0.20 -11.92
CA SER A 21 -14.80 -0.89 -10.94
C SER A 21 -14.89 -0.44 -9.49
N LYS A 22 -15.02 0.88 -9.22
CA LYS A 22 -14.87 1.46 -7.88
C LYS A 22 -13.54 1.06 -7.21
N GLY A 23 -12.49 0.98 -8.00
CA GLY A 23 -11.12 0.64 -7.58
C GLY A 23 -10.82 -0.85 -7.49
N HIS A 24 -11.81 -1.75 -7.57
CA HIS A 24 -11.61 -3.19 -7.40
C HIS A 24 -10.81 -3.86 -8.52
N ALA A 25 -10.75 -3.25 -9.71
CA ALA A 25 -10.02 -3.80 -10.85
C ALA A 25 -8.57 -3.29 -10.96
N LEU A 26 -8.08 -2.50 -9.99
CA LEU A 26 -6.71 -2.00 -10.02
C LEU A 26 -5.72 -3.05 -9.51
N LEU A 27 -4.58 -3.16 -10.19
CA LEU A 27 -3.44 -3.91 -9.71
C LEU A 27 -2.68 -3.10 -8.64
N ASP A 28 -2.04 -3.78 -7.68
CA ASP A 28 -1.16 -3.15 -6.68
C ASP A 28 -0.16 -2.17 -7.30
N ARG A 29 0.44 -2.54 -8.44
CA ARG A 29 1.38 -1.68 -9.18
C ARG A 29 0.72 -0.38 -9.64
N GLU A 30 -0.51 -0.46 -10.15
CA GLU A 30 -1.26 0.68 -10.68
C GLU A 30 -1.71 1.62 -9.55
N ILE A 31 -2.00 1.07 -8.37
CA ILE A 31 -2.24 1.85 -7.16
C ILE A 31 -0.98 2.65 -6.81
N ILE A 32 0.19 1.99 -6.70
CA ILE A 32 1.46 2.68 -6.41
C ILE A 32 1.78 3.72 -7.49
N GLU A 33 1.66 3.36 -8.77
CA GLU A 33 1.91 4.29 -9.90
C GLU A 33 1.04 5.55 -9.81
N THR A 34 -0.23 5.39 -9.43
CA THR A 34 -1.15 6.53 -9.28
C THR A 34 -0.74 7.44 -8.13
N PHE A 35 -0.30 6.87 -6.98
CA PHE A 35 0.25 7.67 -5.88
C PHE A 35 1.53 8.41 -6.28
N LEU A 36 2.43 7.74 -7.01
CA LEU A 36 3.70 8.32 -7.43
C LEU A 36 3.55 9.39 -8.53
N SER A 37 2.49 9.32 -9.33
CA SER A 37 2.15 10.33 -10.35
C SER A 37 1.86 11.71 -9.76
N GLY A 38 1.64 11.83 -8.45
CA GLY A 38 1.56 13.12 -7.76
C GLY A 38 2.93 13.79 -7.51
N ALA A 39 4.01 13.04 -7.61
CA ALA A 39 5.38 13.48 -7.32
C ALA A 39 6.33 13.39 -8.53
N HIS A 40 5.96 12.64 -9.56
CA HIS A 40 6.76 12.35 -10.75
C HIS A 40 5.94 12.51 -12.01
N ASP A 41 6.60 12.56 -13.16
CA ASP A 41 5.88 12.38 -14.43
C ASP A 41 5.32 10.94 -14.54
N GLY A 42 4.32 10.75 -15.40
CA GLY A 42 3.64 9.46 -15.50
C GLY A 42 4.52 8.29 -15.96
N VAL A 43 5.59 8.55 -16.73
CA VAL A 43 6.52 7.51 -17.18
C VAL A 43 7.43 7.11 -16.03
N GLU A 44 8.02 8.09 -15.35
CA GLU A 44 8.87 7.88 -14.17
C GLU A 44 8.11 7.17 -13.07
N ALA A 45 6.87 7.61 -12.77
CA ALA A 45 6.01 6.96 -11.78
C ALA A 45 5.77 5.48 -12.10
N SER A 46 5.53 5.14 -13.36
CA SER A 46 5.31 3.76 -13.80
C SER A 46 6.56 2.90 -13.65
N ILE A 47 7.72 3.43 -14.04
CA ILE A 47 9.02 2.74 -13.90
C ILE A 47 9.36 2.49 -12.43
N ILE A 48 9.20 3.51 -11.57
CA ILE A 48 9.48 3.38 -10.14
C ILE A 48 8.51 2.38 -9.49
N ALA A 49 7.22 2.42 -9.83
CA ALA A 49 6.23 1.47 -9.34
C ALA A 49 6.56 0.03 -9.76
N GLU A 50 6.99 -0.18 -10.99
CA GLU A 50 7.45 -1.49 -11.48
C GLU A 50 8.66 -1.98 -10.69
N ARG A 51 9.70 -1.15 -10.51
CA ARG A 51 10.91 -1.50 -9.73
C ARG A 51 10.58 -1.88 -8.28
N LEU A 52 9.69 -1.13 -7.64
CA LEU A 52 9.23 -1.42 -6.27
C LEU A 52 8.50 -2.77 -6.21
N MET A 53 7.59 -3.00 -7.15
CA MET A 53 6.82 -4.25 -7.22
C MET A 53 7.71 -5.44 -7.53
N ASP A 54 8.71 -5.29 -8.39
CA ASP A 54 9.64 -6.35 -8.72
C ASP A 54 10.52 -6.75 -7.55
N ARG A 55 10.99 -5.78 -6.75
CA ARG A 55 11.86 -6.06 -5.61
C ARG A 55 11.10 -6.55 -4.38
N PHE A 56 9.96 -5.93 -4.07
CA PHE A 56 9.28 -6.13 -2.79
C PHE A 56 7.98 -6.93 -2.91
N LYS A 57 7.49 -7.20 -4.13
CA LYS A 57 6.40 -8.15 -4.39
C LYS A 57 5.10 -7.86 -3.62
N GLY A 58 4.57 -6.65 -3.77
CA GLY A 58 3.20 -6.30 -3.32
C GLY A 58 3.11 -5.03 -2.48
N ILE A 59 1.92 -4.42 -2.48
CA ILE A 59 1.69 -3.12 -1.83
C ILE A 59 1.95 -3.14 -0.32
N GLY A 60 1.62 -4.26 0.32
CA GLY A 60 1.78 -4.44 1.75
C GLY A 60 3.24 -4.54 2.20
N ARG A 61 4.11 -5.16 1.40
CA ARG A 61 5.55 -5.16 1.70
C ARG A 61 6.14 -3.77 1.46
N ILE A 62 5.76 -3.11 0.35
CA ILE A 62 6.22 -1.74 0.03
C ILE A 62 5.85 -0.74 1.13
N SER A 63 4.62 -0.77 1.64
CA SER A 63 4.17 0.13 2.71
C SER A 63 4.81 -0.16 4.07
N SER A 64 5.50 -1.29 4.21
CA SER A 64 6.19 -1.67 5.46
C SER A 64 7.67 -1.28 5.46
N LEU A 65 8.25 -0.91 4.31
CA LEU A 65 9.67 -0.63 4.18
C LEU A 65 10.14 0.54 5.04
N GLU A 66 11.42 0.51 5.37
CA GLU A 66 12.14 1.63 5.96
C GLU A 66 12.66 2.57 4.85
N ILE A 67 13.00 3.80 5.24
CA ILE A 67 13.41 4.85 4.29
C ILE A 67 14.63 4.41 3.48
N ASP A 68 15.62 3.79 4.14
CA ASP A 68 16.85 3.36 3.49
C ASP A 68 16.59 2.28 2.44
N ASP A 69 15.68 1.34 2.71
CA ASP A 69 15.27 0.31 1.74
C ASP A 69 14.64 0.92 0.50
N LEU A 70 13.75 1.91 0.68
CA LEU A 70 13.13 2.63 -0.44
C LEU A 70 14.19 3.35 -1.29
N LYS A 71 15.15 4.02 -0.64
CA LYS A 71 16.24 4.75 -1.31
C LYS A 71 17.19 3.85 -2.09
N THR A 72 17.17 2.54 -1.88
CA THR A 72 17.94 1.59 -2.71
C THR A 72 17.35 1.35 -4.09
N ILE A 73 16.15 1.85 -4.38
CA ILE A 73 15.53 1.74 -5.72
C ILE A 73 15.91 2.95 -6.56
N GLU A 74 16.38 2.70 -7.78
CA GLU A 74 16.72 3.74 -8.73
C GLU A 74 15.49 4.60 -9.09
N GLY A 75 15.66 5.93 -9.08
CA GLY A 75 14.59 6.90 -9.33
C GLY A 75 13.80 7.29 -8.08
N VAL A 76 14.02 6.64 -6.93
CA VAL A 76 13.38 7.04 -5.67
C VAL A 76 13.98 8.35 -5.18
N THR A 77 13.11 9.36 -5.11
CA THR A 77 13.37 10.69 -4.55
C THR A 77 12.76 10.82 -3.16
N ASP A 78 13.10 11.88 -2.42
CA ASP A 78 12.46 12.18 -1.14
C ASP A 78 10.93 12.39 -1.28
N SER A 79 10.45 12.87 -2.43
CA SER A 79 9.01 12.95 -2.73
C SER A 79 8.36 11.57 -2.86
N THR A 80 9.08 10.61 -3.46
CA THR A 80 8.65 9.20 -3.53
C THR A 80 8.53 8.61 -2.13
N VAL A 81 9.57 8.79 -1.31
CA VAL A 81 9.61 8.32 0.07
C VAL A 81 8.44 8.91 0.84
N THR A 82 8.21 10.21 0.71
CA THR A 82 7.09 10.91 1.36
C THR A 82 5.74 10.33 0.95
N ALA A 83 5.51 10.08 -0.34
CA ALA A 83 4.27 9.47 -0.82
C ALA A 83 4.02 8.08 -0.20
N ILE A 84 5.05 7.24 -0.12
CA ILE A 84 4.96 5.91 0.50
C ILE A 84 4.75 6.00 2.01
N LEU A 85 5.41 6.94 2.70
CA LEU A 85 5.19 7.18 4.13
C LEU A 85 3.77 7.64 4.43
N CYS A 86 3.20 8.52 3.58
CA CYS A 86 1.80 8.93 3.68
C CYS A 86 0.85 7.73 3.51
N LEU A 87 1.11 6.84 2.55
CA LEU A 87 0.35 5.61 2.37
C LEU A 87 0.45 4.69 3.62
N LYS A 88 1.67 4.49 4.14
CA LYS A 88 1.94 3.72 5.38
C LYS A 88 1.13 4.27 6.56
N GLU A 89 1.14 5.59 6.75
CA GLU A 89 0.40 6.23 7.84
C GLU A 89 -1.12 6.17 7.66
N ALA A 90 -1.63 6.32 6.43
CA ALA A 90 -3.05 6.15 6.14
C ALA A 90 -3.55 4.74 6.50
N LEU A 91 -2.80 3.71 6.11
CA LEU A 91 -3.11 2.30 6.42
C LEU A 91 -3.15 2.02 7.93
N LYS A 92 -2.34 2.72 8.73
CA LYS A 92 -2.34 2.58 10.20
C LYS A 92 -3.48 3.36 10.87
N ARG A 93 -3.78 4.57 10.39
CA ARG A 93 -4.70 5.49 11.08
C ARG A 93 -6.15 5.06 10.96
N VAL A 94 -6.56 4.53 9.81
CA VAL A 94 -7.93 4.05 9.60
C VAL A 94 -8.37 3.03 10.67
N PRO A 95 -7.70 1.88 10.85
CA PRO A 95 -8.12 0.92 11.88
C PRO A 95 -7.92 1.46 13.31
N ARG A 96 -6.92 2.33 13.53
CA ARG A 96 -6.70 2.99 14.83
C ARG A 96 -7.87 3.87 15.24
N GLU A 97 -8.46 4.62 14.31
CA GLU A 97 -9.62 5.47 14.58
C GLU A 97 -10.85 4.66 14.99
N GLU A 98 -11.03 3.48 14.39
CA GLU A 98 -12.12 2.58 14.73
C GLU A 98 -11.93 1.94 16.11
N LEU A 99 -10.69 1.66 16.51
CA LEU A 99 -10.37 1.19 17.86
C LEU A 99 -10.59 2.23 18.96
N LYS A 100 -10.47 3.52 18.65
CA LYS A 100 -10.73 4.61 19.62
C LYS A 100 -12.21 4.73 20.02
N LYS A 101 -13.14 4.15 19.26
CA LYS A 101 -14.60 4.34 19.43
C LYS A 101 -15.27 3.34 20.40
N GLY A 102 -14.52 2.49 21.10
CA GLY A 102 -15.11 1.53 22.04
C GLY A 102 -14.10 0.68 22.82
N PRO A 103 -14.56 -0.25 23.69
CA PRO A 103 -13.69 -1.16 24.40
C PRO A 103 -12.91 -2.05 23.41
N VAL A 104 -11.58 -2.03 23.55
CA VAL A 104 -10.64 -2.70 22.62
C VAL A 104 -10.72 -4.23 22.74
N ILE A 105 -11.00 -4.75 23.94
CA ILE A 105 -11.09 -6.18 24.24
C ILE A 105 -12.55 -6.54 24.52
N GLY A 106 -13.08 -7.57 23.85
CA GLY A 106 -14.45 -8.09 24.07
C GLY A 106 -15.42 -7.96 22.88
N GLY A 107 -15.12 -7.10 21.90
CA GLY A 107 -15.95 -6.97 20.69
C GLY A 107 -15.25 -6.46 19.43
N ASN A 108 -13.94 -6.15 19.51
CA ASN A 108 -13.21 -5.45 18.45
C ASN A 108 -11.88 -6.11 18.04
N LEU A 109 -11.79 -7.42 18.25
CA LEU A 109 -10.56 -8.21 18.04
C LEU A 109 -10.10 -8.21 16.58
N GLU A 110 -11.03 -8.25 15.63
CA GLU A 110 -10.72 -8.22 14.19
C GLU A 110 -10.03 -6.90 13.81
N LYS A 111 -10.56 -5.76 14.27
CA LYS A 111 -9.94 -4.45 14.04
C LYS A 111 -8.60 -4.28 14.74
N LEU A 112 -8.45 -4.90 15.93
CA LEU A 112 -7.17 -4.94 16.62
C LEU A 112 -6.13 -5.69 15.80
N VAL A 113 -6.50 -6.84 15.24
CA VAL A 113 -5.62 -7.62 14.34
C VAL A 113 -5.27 -6.83 13.08
N GLU A 114 -6.22 -6.12 12.47
CA GLU A 114 -5.97 -5.25 11.31
C GLU A 114 -5.01 -4.11 11.63
N TYR A 115 -5.22 -3.41 12.74
CA TYR A 115 -4.31 -2.37 13.22
C TYR A 115 -2.91 -2.91 13.47
N LEU A 116 -2.79 -4.05 14.15
CA LEU A 116 -1.51 -4.68 14.43
C LEU A 116 -0.81 -5.13 13.13
N LYS A 117 -1.53 -5.69 12.16
CA LYS A 117 -0.98 -6.00 10.83
C LYS A 117 -0.47 -4.76 10.12
N ALA A 118 -1.20 -3.64 10.17
CA ALA A 118 -0.77 -2.38 9.59
C ALA A 118 0.46 -1.77 10.30
N CYS A 119 0.57 -1.93 11.62
CA CYS A 119 1.71 -1.43 12.41
C CYS A 119 2.97 -2.27 12.24
N ILE A 120 2.84 -3.59 12.28
CA ILE A 120 3.96 -4.55 12.20
C ILE A 120 4.38 -4.76 10.74
N GLY A 121 3.50 -4.46 9.79
CA GLY A 121 3.72 -4.67 8.38
C GLY A 121 3.55 -6.13 7.95
N HIS A 122 3.87 -6.43 6.69
CA HIS A 122 3.85 -7.78 6.14
C HIS A 122 5.04 -8.64 6.62
N LEU A 123 5.16 -8.86 7.93
CA LEU A 123 5.99 -9.92 8.47
C LEU A 123 5.26 -11.26 8.24
N GLU A 124 5.68 -12.00 7.20
CA GLU A 124 5.10 -13.29 6.77
C GLU A 124 4.95 -14.33 7.89
N HIS A 125 5.63 -14.15 9.01
CA HIS A 125 5.70 -15.12 10.11
C HIS A 125 4.92 -14.74 11.37
N VAL A 126 4.48 -13.49 11.54
CA VAL A 126 3.96 -13.02 12.85
C VAL A 126 2.46 -13.29 13.05
N PHE A 127 1.67 -13.46 11.98
CA PHE A 127 0.20 -13.60 12.07
C PHE A 127 -0.36 -14.92 11.54
N LYS A 128 0.36 -16.03 11.68
CA LYS A 128 -0.24 -17.37 11.58
C LYS A 128 -0.95 -17.74 12.89
N LEU A 129 -1.87 -16.90 13.38
CA LEU A 129 -2.83 -17.35 14.38
C LEU A 129 -4.07 -17.82 13.63
N THR A 130 -4.19 -19.13 13.48
CA THR A 130 -5.36 -19.71 12.84
C THR A 130 -6.58 -19.45 13.74
N ARG A 131 -7.76 -19.23 13.14
CA ARG A 131 -9.03 -18.95 13.85
C ARG A 131 -9.36 -19.97 14.97
N LYS A 132 -8.72 -21.15 14.91
CA LYS A 132 -8.80 -22.24 15.88
C LYS A 132 -8.05 -21.96 17.19
N GLU A 133 -6.91 -21.26 17.13
CA GLU A 133 -6.06 -20.93 18.29
C GLU A 133 -6.60 -19.74 19.09
N LEU A 134 -7.32 -18.83 18.44
CA LEU A 134 -7.98 -17.70 19.11
C LEU A 134 -9.17 -18.12 20.00
N ARG A 135 -9.77 -19.29 19.75
CA ARG A 135 -10.87 -19.83 20.57
C ARG A 135 -10.42 -20.61 21.80
N SER A 136 -9.13 -20.96 21.91
CA SER A 136 -8.60 -21.70 23.07
C SER A 136 -8.00 -20.79 24.15
N VAL A 137 -7.94 -19.49 23.91
CA VAL A 137 -7.34 -18.48 24.80
C VAL A 137 -8.40 -17.53 25.39
N LEU A 138 -9.67 -17.69 25.00
CA LEU A 138 -10.85 -17.02 25.56
C LEU A 138 -11.81 -18.07 26.10
#